data_AF-A0A2E6AL02-F1
#
_entry.id   AF-A0A2E6AL02-F1
#
_cell.length_a   1.000
_cell.length_b   1.000
_cell.length_c   1.000
_cell.angle_alpha   90.00
_cell.angle_beta   90.00
_cell.angle_gamma   90.00
#
_symmetry.space_group_name_H-M   'P 1'
#
loop_
_entity.id
_entity.type
_entity.pdbx_description
1 polymer ?
#
loop_
_entity_poly.entity_id
_entity_poly.type
_entity_poly.pdbx_seq_one_letter_code
_entity_poly.pdbx_strand_id
1 'polypeptide(L)'
;MLLVAVALNHGWRSLKYQQSSWGAGCGFDMFATVDYHGTRFCRATLTSGSLSEPAGFRSQFPDLDLRVRVLPSTDNLERYARALADRSWRVRSQPDLLPITTQGRLTGTEPPVEQCFELSRSSADTLPIDTVDLAVWGIHFAPNERRIRAFPIHRVRVSK
;
A
#
# COMPACT_ATOMS: atom_id res chain seq x y z
N MET A 1 -11.77 -30.53 -19.98
CA MET A 1 -12.08 -29.26 -20.68
C MET A 1 -11.76 -28.03 -19.82
N LEU A 2 -12.29 -27.90 -18.60
CA LEU A 2 -12.02 -26.76 -17.71
C LEU A 2 -10.52 -26.50 -17.46
N LEU A 3 -9.75 -27.56 -17.16
CA LEU A 3 -8.31 -27.46 -16.87
C LEU A 3 -7.50 -26.91 -18.05
N VAL A 4 -7.89 -27.25 -19.28
CA VAL A 4 -7.22 -26.77 -20.50
C VAL A 4 -7.51 -25.27 -20.71
N ALA A 5 -8.74 -24.84 -20.47
CA ALA A 5 -9.11 -23.42 -20.54
C ALA A 5 -8.38 -22.58 -19.49
N VAL A 6 -8.23 -23.10 -18.26
CA VAL A 6 -7.44 -22.46 -17.21
C VAL A 6 -5.97 -22.35 -17.63
N ALA A 7 -5.38 -23.42 -18.14
CA ALA A 7 -3.98 -23.41 -18.61
C ALA A 7 -3.76 -22.41 -19.76
N LEU A 8 -4.67 -22.35 -20.74
CA LEU A 8 -4.61 -21.38 -21.83
C LEU A 8 -4.74 -19.94 -21.35
N ASN A 9 -5.64 -19.67 -20.39
CA ASN A 9 -5.79 -18.35 -19.78
C ASN A 9 -4.52 -17.93 -19.01
N HIS A 10 -3.89 -18.86 -18.28
CA HIS A 10 -2.61 -18.61 -17.60
C HIS A 10 -1.47 -18.34 -18.59
N GLY A 11 -1.36 -19.15 -19.65
CA GLY A 11 -0.35 -18.95 -20.70
C GLY A 11 -0.52 -17.61 -21.42
N TRP A 12 -1.76 -17.25 -21.80
CA TRP A 12 -2.04 -15.97 -22.44
C TRP A 12 -1.73 -14.78 -21.54
N ARG A 13 -2.08 -14.84 -20.25
CA ARG A 13 -1.76 -13.77 -19.29
C ARG A 13 -0.26 -13.66 -19.02
N SER A 14 0.45 -14.78 -18.99
CA SER A 14 1.91 -14.80 -18.84
C SER A 14 2.61 -14.13 -20.02
N LEU A 15 2.21 -14.49 -21.25
CA LEU A 15 2.77 -13.91 -22.47
C LEU A 15 2.41 -12.43 -22.65
N LYS A 16 1.15 -12.06 -22.40
CA LYS A 16 0.65 -10.70 -22.66
C LYS A 16 1.02 -9.69 -21.56
N TYR A 17 1.09 -10.13 -20.31
CA TYR A 17 1.28 -9.26 -19.14
C TYR A 17 2.55 -9.57 -18.34
N GLN A 18 3.44 -10.45 -18.82
CA GLN A 18 4.65 -10.90 -18.12
C GLN A 18 4.38 -11.44 -16.69
N GLN A 19 3.20 -12.01 -16.47
CA GLN A 19 2.82 -12.60 -15.17
C GLN A 19 3.41 -14.02 -15.04
N SER A 20 4.02 -14.38 -13.91
CA SER A 20 4.47 -15.76 -13.65
C SER A 20 3.28 -16.73 -13.67
N SER A 21 3.47 -17.91 -14.26
CA SER A 21 2.45 -18.98 -14.34
C SER A 21 2.20 -19.68 -12.99
N TRP A 22 2.99 -19.38 -11.96
CA TRP A 22 2.88 -19.97 -10.63
C TRP A 22 2.89 -18.87 -9.55
N GLY A 23 1.92 -18.91 -8.64
CA GLY A 23 1.79 -17.93 -7.55
C GLY A 23 2.88 -18.13 -6.48
N ALA A 24 3.46 -17.05 -5.97
CA ALA A 24 4.50 -17.09 -4.94
C ALA A 24 3.96 -17.38 -3.52
N GLY A 25 3.07 -18.37 -3.42
CA GLY A 25 2.60 -18.93 -2.15
C GLY A 25 2.79 -20.45 -2.07
N CYS A 26 3.26 -21.10 -3.14
CA CYS A 26 3.55 -22.53 -3.15
C CYS A 26 5.01 -22.72 -2.77
N GLY A 27 5.26 -22.89 -1.47
CA GLY A 27 6.59 -22.86 -0.86
C GLY A 27 7.62 -23.73 -1.54
N PHE A 28 8.55 -23.09 -2.24
CA PHE A 28 9.93 -23.51 -2.44
C PHE A 28 10.73 -22.24 -2.68
N ASP A 29 11.83 -22.08 -1.95
CA ASP A 29 12.74 -20.92 -1.90
C ASP A 29 13.32 -20.52 -3.27
N MET A 30 13.04 -21.27 -4.34
CA MET A 30 13.50 -21.05 -5.71
C MET A 30 12.80 -19.91 -6.47
N PHE A 31 11.73 -19.30 -5.94
CA PHE A 31 10.96 -18.25 -6.65
C PHE A 31 10.90 -16.89 -5.94
N ALA A 32 11.75 -16.66 -4.93
CA ALA A 32 11.84 -15.39 -4.19
C ALA A 32 12.21 -14.15 -5.05
N THR A 33 12.57 -14.36 -6.32
CA THR A 33 12.86 -13.32 -7.32
C THR A 33 11.63 -12.85 -8.10
N VAL A 34 10.48 -13.49 -7.96
CA VAL A 34 9.28 -13.16 -8.75
C VAL A 34 8.40 -12.17 -7.98
N ASP A 35 8.16 -11.02 -8.60
CA ASP A 35 7.31 -9.95 -8.07
C ASP A 35 5.84 -10.40 -7.91
N TYR A 36 5.53 -10.94 -6.73
CA TYR A 36 4.21 -11.46 -6.38
C TYR A 36 3.32 -10.39 -5.77
N HIS A 37 2.08 -10.30 -6.23
CA HIS A 37 1.11 -9.34 -5.70
C HIS A 37 0.88 -9.44 -4.18
N GLY A 38 1.07 -10.63 -3.59
CA GLY A 38 0.99 -10.82 -2.14
C GLY A 38 2.10 -10.14 -1.34
N THR A 39 3.28 -9.94 -1.94
CA THR A 39 4.40 -9.19 -1.31
C THR A 39 4.36 -7.69 -1.62
N ARG A 40 3.49 -7.28 -2.55
CA ARG A 40 3.22 -5.87 -2.84
C ARG A 40 2.31 -5.26 -1.78
N PHE A 41 2.49 -3.98 -1.52
CA PHE A 41 1.67 -3.24 -0.58
C PHE A 41 1.43 -1.80 -1.03
N CYS A 42 0.27 -1.26 -0.68
CA CYS A 42 -0.09 0.11 -1.02
C CYS A 42 0.27 1.06 0.14
N ARG A 43 0.73 2.25 -0.23
CA ARG A 43 0.87 3.43 0.64
C ARG A 43 0.15 4.59 -0.01
N ALA A 44 -0.68 5.28 0.76
CA ALA A 44 -1.27 6.54 0.34
C ALA A 44 -0.88 7.62 1.34
N THR A 45 -0.59 8.80 0.81
CA THR A 45 -0.47 10.05 1.56
C THR A 45 -1.60 10.94 1.10
N LEU A 46 -2.36 11.49 2.05
CA LEU A 46 -3.45 12.41 1.77
C LEU A 46 -3.03 13.81 2.18
N THR A 47 -3.46 14.79 1.42
CA THR A 47 -3.18 16.20 1.69
C THR A 47 -4.50 16.96 1.84
N SER A 48 -4.60 17.72 2.92
CA SER A 48 -5.71 18.64 3.24
C SER A 48 -5.12 19.97 3.72
N GLY A 49 -5.20 21.01 2.90
CA GLY A 49 -4.53 22.29 3.13
C GLY A 49 -3.02 22.10 3.27
N SER A 50 -2.47 22.50 4.41
CA SER A 50 -1.04 22.34 4.74
C SER A 50 -0.68 20.96 5.31
N LEU A 51 -1.68 20.13 5.64
CA LEU A 51 -1.46 18.83 6.27
C LEU A 51 -1.24 17.76 5.21
N SER A 52 -0.16 16.98 5.31
CA SER A 52 0.16 15.91 4.37
C SER A 52 0.66 14.68 5.11
N GLU A 53 -0.23 13.71 5.36
CA GLU A 53 0.04 12.59 6.25
C GLU A 53 -0.32 11.23 5.60
N PRO A 54 0.31 10.13 6.05
CA PRO A 54 -0.06 8.79 5.58
C PRO A 54 -1.52 8.46 5.93
N ALA A 55 -2.14 7.58 5.16
CA ALA A 55 -3.50 7.11 5.40
C ALA A 55 -3.57 5.63 5.77
N GLY A 56 -4.43 5.30 6.75
CA GLY A 56 -4.79 3.94 7.13
C GLY A 56 -6.09 3.47 6.46
N PHE A 57 -6.01 2.70 5.36
CA PHE A 57 -7.18 2.43 4.50
C PHE A 57 -7.34 0.99 3.98
N ARG A 58 -6.40 0.09 4.28
CA ARG A 58 -6.29 -1.23 3.62
C ARG A 58 -7.54 -2.11 3.75
N SER A 59 -8.30 -2.00 4.84
CA SER A 59 -9.47 -2.85 5.07
C SER A 59 -10.75 -2.39 4.36
N GLN A 60 -10.78 -1.18 3.78
CA GLN A 60 -12.02 -0.60 3.26
C GLN A 60 -12.23 -0.78 1.76
N PHE A 61 -11.18 -1.10 1.02
CA PHE A 61 -11.25 -1.27 -0.44
C PHE A 61 -10.51 -2.55 -0.88
N PRO A 62 -10.92 -3.73 -0.38
CA PRO A 62 -10.19 -4.98 -0.64
C PRO A 62 -10.03 -5.27 -2.12
N ASP A 63 -11.07 -5.00 -2.93
CA ASP A 63 -11.03 -5.25 -4.38
C ASP A 63 -10.10 -4.29 -5.13
N LEU A 64 -10.07 -3.02 -4.73
CA LEU A 64 -9.17 -2.03 -5.35
C LEU A 64 -7.73 -2.28 -4.93
N ASP A 65 -7.47 -2.60 -3.65
CA ASP A 65 -6.16 -3.00 -3.14
C ASP A 65 -5.63 -4.22 -3.88
N LEU A 66 -6.45 -5.27 -4.00
CA LEU A 66 -6.07 -6.46 -4.75
C LEU A 66 -5.79 -6.13 -6.22
N ARG A 67 -6.62 -5.29 -6.86
CA ARG A 67 -6.45 -4.94 -8.27
C ARG A 67 -5.14 -4.18 -8.53
N VAL A 68 -4.82 -3.16 -7.72
CA VAL A 68 -3.55 -2.41 -7.89
C VAL A 68 -2.34 -3.25 -7.52
N ARG A 69 -2.48 -4.22 -6.61
CA ARG A 69 -1.42 -5.17 -6.29
C ARG A 69 -1.22 -6.19 -7.38
N VAL A 70 -2.27 -6.68 -8.03
CA VAL A 70 -2.16 -7.67 -9.13
C VAL A 70 -1.65 -7.01 -10.41
N LEU A 71 -2.15 -5.82 -10.74
CA LEU A 71 -1.80 -5.07 -11.95
C LEU A 71 -1.66 -3.58 -11.62
N PRO A 72 -0.46 -3.14 -11.18
CA PRO A 72 -0.19 -1.74 -10.88
C PRO A 72 -0.10 -0.95 -12.19
N SER A 73 -1.19 -0.28 -12.56
CA SER A 73 -1.26 0.61 -13.73
C SER A 73 -1.78 1.98 -13.30
N THR A 74 -1.49 3.01 -14.10
CA THR A 74 -1.94 4.39 -13.84
C THR A 74 -3.45 4.42 -13.64
N ASP A 75 -4.23 3.83 -14.54
CA ASP A 75 -5.69 3.78 -14.44
C ASP A 75 -6.18 3.10 -13.15
N ASN A 76 -5.58 1.99 -12.74
CA ASN A 76 -5.99 1.29 -11.52
C ASN A 76 -5.65 2.10 -10.27
N LEU A 77 -4.46 2.71 -10.24
CA LEU A 77 -4.04 3.56 -9.14
C LEU A 77 -4.86 4.86 -9.09
N GLU A 78 -5.18 5.49 -10.22
CA GLU A 78 -6.04 6.68 -10.26
C GLU A 78 -7.45 6.38 -9.77
N ARG A 79 -8.05 5.26 -10.19
CA ARG A 79 -9.37 4.84 -9.68
C ARG A 79 -9.34 4.65 -8.17
N TYR A 80 -8.26 4.06 -7.65
CA TYR A 80 -8.12 3.87 -6.21
C TYR A 80 -7.87 5.20 -5.48
N ALA A 81 -7.03 6.07 -6.03
CA ALA A 81 -6.77 7.40 -5.48
C ALA A 81 -8.04 8.27 -5.44
N ARG A 82 -8.87 8.24 -6.49
CA ARG A 82 -10.18 8.92 -6.50
C ARG A 82 -11.12 8.34 -5.46
N ALA A 83 -11.20 7.00 -5.35
CA ALA A 83 -12.01 6.36 -4.32
C ALA A 83 -11.57 6.73 -2.90
N LEU A 84 -10.27 6.97 -2.67
CA LEU A 84 -9.76 7.51 -1.41
C LEU A 84 -10.14 8.99 -1.22
N ALA A 85 -9.98 9.82 -2.26
CA ALA A 85 -10.32 11.25 -2.22
C ALA A 85 -11.81 11.51 -1.95
N ASP A 86 -12.69 10.59 -2.34
CA ASP A 86 -14.14 10.68 -2.14
C ASP A 86 -14.60 10.26 -0.74
N ARG A 87 -13.68 9.82 0.11
CA ARG A 87 -14.00 9.46 1.49
C ARG A 87 -13.87 10.63 2.45
N SER A 88 -14.57 10.48 3.55
CA SER A 88 -14.48 11.33 4.72
C SER A 88 -13.30 10.89 5.60
N TRP A 89 -12.35 11.78 5.81
CA TRP A 89 -11.15 11.51 6.60
C TRP A 89 -11.11 12.39 7.84
N ARG A 90 -10.53 11.86 8.90
CA ARG A 90 -10.17 12.62 10.10
C ARG A 90 -8.69 12.38 10.40
N VAL A 91 -8.07 13.32 11.08
CA VAL A 91 -6.69 13.15 11.55
C VAL A 91 -6.77 12.47 12.90
N ARG A 92 -6.09 11.35 13.04
CA ARG A 92 -5.79 10.79 14.34
C ARG A 92 -4.37 11.21 14.70
N SER A 93 -4.26 12.09 15.68
CA SER A 93 -3.02 12.19 16.45
C SER A 93 -2.91 10.90 17.25
N GLN A 94 -1.90 10.08 17.00
CA GLN A 94 -1.66 8.92 17.84
C GLN A 94 -1.35 9.45 19.26
N PRO A 95 -2.19 9.18 20.28
CA PRO A 95 -1.83 9.56 21.63
C PRO A 95 -0.59 8.75 22.00
N ASP A 96 0.38 9.43 22.60
CA ASP A 96 1.68 8.94 23.07
C ASP A 96 1.78 7.42 23.11
N LEU A 97 2.70 6.87 22.32
CA LEU A 97 3.32 5.60 22.69
C LEU A 97 3.84 5.83 24.12
N LEU A 98 3.12 5.28 25.11
CA LEU A 98 3.55 5.28 26.50
C LEU A 98 5.03 4.93 26.51
N PRO A 99 5.88 5.72 27.19
CA PRO A 99 7.32 5.52 27.15
C PRO A 99 7.59 4.07 27.52
N ILE A 100 8.13 3.30 26.57
CA ILE A 100 8.65 1.97 26.86
C ILE A 100 9.83 2.24 27.79
N THR A 101 9.62 2.07 29.09
CA THR A 101 10.66 2.14 30.11
C THR A 101 11.61 0.96 29.91
N THR A 102 12.47 1.06 28.89
CA THR A 102 13.68 0.25 28.83
C THR A 102 14.73 1.09 29.53
N GLN A 103 15.21 0.58 30.66
CA GLN A 103 16.15 1.25 31.54
C GLN A 103 17.26 1.98 30.77
N GLY A 104 17.40 3.28 31.03
CA GLY A 104 18.66 3.99 30.83
C GLY A 104 18.64 5.13 29.82
N ARG A 105 18.31 6.34 30.33
CA ARG A 105 18.77 7.66 29.83
C ARG A 105 18.02 8.24 28.62
N LEU A 106 17.06 9.12 28.92
CA LEU A 106 16.48 10.06 27.95
C LEU A 106 17.39 11.31 27.88
N THR A 107 18.13 11.45 26.79
CA THR A 107 18.64 12.75 26.33
C THR A 107 18.07 13.00 24.96
N GLY A 108 17.22 14.03 24.83
CA GLY A 108 16.81 14.59 23.55
C GLY A 108 15.35 14.34 23.19
N THR A 109 14.65 15.47 22.98
CA THR A 109 13.49 15.70 22.10
C THR A 109 12.43 14.60 22.04
N GLU A 110 11.23 14.92 22.54
CA GLU A 110 10.00 14.14 22.30
C GLU A 110 9.93 13.68 20.84
N PRO A 111 9.66 12.39 20.57
CA PRO A 111 9.47 11.93 19.21
C PRO A 111 8.30 12.69 18.58
N PRO A 112 8.39 13.10 17.31
CA PRO A 112 7.28 13.77 16.65
C PRO A 112 6.05 12.86 16.69
N VAL A 113 4.91 13.40 17.12
CA VAL A 113 3.62 12.70 17.10
C VAL A 113 3.35 12.27 15.67
N GLU A 114 3.37 10.96 15.40
CA GLU A 114 2.98 10.44 14.08
C GLU A 114 1.48 10.71 13.89
N GLN A 115 1.17 11.60 12.95
CA GLN A 115 -0.19 11.89 12.52
C GLN A 115 -0.55 10.97 11.35
N CYS A 116 -1.77 10.47 11.33
CA CYS A 116 -2.26 9.61 10.27
C CYS A 116 -3.70 9.97 9.95
N PHE A 117 -4.05 10.00 8.67
CA PHE A 117 -5.43 10.07 8.25
C PHE A 117 -6.10 8.72 8.46
N GLU A 118 -7.18 8.76 9.23
CA GLU A 118 -8.09 7.63 9.40
C GLU A 118 -9.43 7.94 8.75
N LEU A 119 -10.08 6.90 8.24
CA LEU A 119 -11.43 7.01 7.72
C LEU A 119 -12.39 7.38 8.87
N SER A 120 -13.08 8.50 8.69
CA SER A 120 -14.08 8.94 9.66
C SER A 120 -15.38 8.17 9.45
N ARG A 121 -16.00 7.73 10.54
CA ARG A 121 -17.36 7.16 10.54
C ARG A 121 -18.45 8.23 10.74
N SER A 122 -18.05 9.46 11.06
CA SER A 122 -18.93 10.60 11.33
C SER A 122 -18.53 11.77 10.42
N SER A 123 -19.52 12.50 9.91
CA SER A 123 -19.29 13.67 9.06
C SER A 123 -18.78 14.90 9.83
N ALA A 124 -18.96 14.93 11.15
CA ALA A 124 -18.76 16.13 11.97
C ALA A 124 -17.30 16.63 12.03
N ASP A 125 -16.32 15.72 11.89
CA ASP A 125 -14.88 16.03 12.05
C ASP A 125 -14.08 15.64 10.79
N THR A 126 -14.63 15.92 9.62
CA THR A 126 -14.04 15.50 8.35
C THR A 126 -13.23 16.61 7.69
N LEU A 127 -12.06 16.25 7.18
CA LEU A 127 -11.21 17.14 6.41
C LEU A 127 -11.40 16.89 4.91
N PRO A 128 -11.51 17.96 4.09
CA PRO A 128 -11.51 17.83 2.65
C PRO A 128 -10.13 17.36 2.17
N ILE A 129 -10.09 16.41 1.24
CA ILE A 129 -8.83 15.94 0.65
C ILE A 129 -8.60 16.66 -0.66
N ASP A 130 -7.54 17.46 -0.71
CA ASP A 130 -7.13 18.21 -1.89
C ASP A 130 -6.30 17.34 -2.84
N THR A 131 -5.47 16.45 -2.29
CA THR A 131 -4.58 15.60 -3.08
C THR A 131 -4.39 14.23 -2.44
N VAL A 132 -4.28 13.22 -3.30
CA VAL A 132 -3.96 11.83 -2.95
C VAL A 132 -2.73 11.39 -3.71
N ASP A 133 -1.66 11.10 -2.99
CA ASP A 133 -0.48 10.43 -3.49
C ASP A 133 -0.56 8.94 -3.17
N LEU A 134 -0.81 8.11 -4.18
CA LEU A 134 -0.91 6.66 -4.03
C LEU A 134 0.27 5.98 -4.72
N ALA A 135 0.93 5.07 -4.01
CA ALA A 135 2.00 4.26 -4.55
C ALA A 135 1.83 2.78 -4.18
N VAL A 136 2.09 1.91 -5.14
CA VAL A 136 2.27 0.47 -4.93
C VAL A 136 3.75 0.21 -4.80
N TRP A 137 4.12 -0.50 -3.73
CA TRP A 137 5.49 -0.85 -3.40
C TRP A 137 5.67 -2.36 -3.45
N GLY A 138 6.82 -2.81 -3.93
CA GLY A 138 7.30 -4.18 -3.81
C GLY A 138 8.25 -4.33 -2.63
N ILE A 139 8.38 -5.55 -2.13
CA ILE A 139 9.40 -5.93 -1.16
C ILE A 139 10.32 -6.95 -1.81
N HIS A 140 11.62 -6.72 -1.71
CA HIS A 140 12.65 -7.66 -2.11
C HIS A 140 13.57 -7.96 -0.92
N PHE A 141 13.81 -9.24 -0.66
CA PHE A 141 14.83 -9.68 0.28
C PHE A 141 16.14 -9.82 -0.48
N ALA A 142 17.17 -9.07 -0.07
CA ALA A 142 18.52 -9.18 -0.62
C ALA A 142 19.33 -10.16 0.26
N PRO A 143 19.42 -11.45 -0.09
CA PRO A 143 20.01 -12.48 0.78
C PRO A 143 21.48 -12.21 1.10
N ASN A 144 22.24 -11.71 0.12
CA ASN A 144 23.66 -11.38 0.29
C ASN A 144 23.88 -10.23 1.29
N GLU A 145 22.88 -9.36 1.47
CA GLU A 145 22.96 -8.22 2.39
C GLU A 145 22.23 -8.48 3.71
N ARG A 146 21.48 -9.59 3.81
CA ARG A 146 20.55 -9.88 4.92
C ARG A 146 19.63 -8.70 5.22
N ARG A 147 19.14 -8.02 4.18
CA ARG A 147 18.30 -6.82 4.28
C ARG A 147 17.03 -6.96 3.46
N ILE A 148 15.96 -6.36 3.97
CA ILE A 148 14.70 -6.17 3.26
C ILE A 148 14.73 -4.78 2.62
N ARG A 149 14.44 -4.69 1.32
CA ARG A 149 14.33 -3.43 0.59
C ARG A 149 12.91 -3.27 0.06
N ALA A 150 12.37 -2.07 0.20
CA ALA A 150 11.13 -1.68 -0.44
C ALA A 150 11.44 -0.78 -1.64
N PHE A 151 10.74 -0.98 -2.75
CA PHE A 151 10.90 -0.16 -3.95
C PHE A 151 9.53 0.22 -4.53
N PRO A 152 9.37 1.45 -5.06
CA PRO A 152 8.14 1.85 -5.69
C PRO A 152 7.99 1.12 -7.04
N ILE A 153 6.83 0.49 -7.25
CA ILE A 153 6.49 -0.15 -8.53
C ILE A 153 5.77 0.84 -9.43
N HIS A 154 4.74 1.51 -8.88
CA HIS A 154 3.98 2.53 -9.60
C HIS A 154 3.47 3.58 -8.62
N ARG A 155 3.35 4.82 -9.09
CA ARG A 155 2.85 5.95 -8.29
C ARG A 155 1.97 6.85 -9.15
N VAL A 156 0.92 7.37 -8.53
CA VAL A 156 0.09 8.45 -9.09
C VAL A 156 -0.12 9.54 -8.04
N ARG A 157 -0.37 10.75 -8.53
CA ARG A 157 -0.87 11.87 -7.75
C ARG A 157 -2.18 12.32 -8.38
N VAL A 158 -3.24 12.38 -7.59
CA VAL A 158 -4.56 12.87 -8.03
C VAL A 158 -4.92 14.08 -7.17
N SER A 159 -5.27 15.18 -7.81
CA SER A 159 -5.81 16.38 -7.16
C SER A 159 -7.29 16.51 -7.46
N LYS A 160 -8.05 17.02 -6.48
CA LYS A 160 -9.47 17.37 -6.66
C LYS A 160 -9.65 18.79 -7.20
#